data_AF-A0A2N1Z3G0-F1
#
_entry.id   AF-A0A2N1Z3G0-F1
#
_cell.length_a   1.000
_cell.length_b   1.000
_cell.length_c   1.000
_cell.angle_alpha   90.00
_cell.angle_beta   90.00
_cell.angle_gamma   90.00
#
_symmetry.space_group_name_H-M   'P 1'
#
loop_
_entity.id
_entity.type
_entity.pdbx_description
1 polymer ?
#
loop_
_entity_poly.entity_id
_entity_poly.type
_entity_poly.pdbx_seq_one_letter_code
_entity_poly.pdbx_strand_id
1 'polypeptide(L)'
;TQKVKNDVSTGMQLNFSMRTTGTFPTMAVQMTAIGEESGALDEMLGKVATFYEDEVDNMVDGLTSLMEPMIMAVLGVLVGGLIIAMYLPIFQLGSVV
;
A
#
# COMPACT_ATOMS: atom_id res chain seq x y z
N THR A 1 8.99 12.76 16.35
CA THR A 1 10.05 11.83 16.82
C THR A 1 11.00 12.44 17.85
N GLN A 2 11.48 13.69 17.71
CA GLN A 2 12.36 14.32 18.72
C GLN A 2 11.74 14.37 20.13
N LYS A 3 10.42 14.64 20.20
CA LYS A 3 9.64 14.64 21.46
C LYS A 3 9.64 13.26 22.13
N VAL A 4 9.35 12.20 21.38
CA VAL A 4 9.39 10.80 21.87
C VAL A 4 10.76 10.45 22.45
N LYS A 5 11.84 10.82 21.76
CA LYS A 5 13.21 10.59 22.25
C LYS A 5 13.45 11.30 23.59
N ASN A 6 13.03 12.56 23.71
CA ASN A 6 13.20 13.33 24.93
C ASN A 6 12.37 12.75 26.08
N ASP A 7 11.10 12.41 25.82
CA ASP A 7 10.17 11.83 26.79
C ASP A 7 10.73 10.51 27.35
N VAL A 8 11.19 9.61 26.47
CA VAL A 8 11.84 8.35 26.88
C VAL A 8 13.15 8.58 27.64
N SER A 9 13.95 9.58 27.24
CA SER A 9 15.18 9.94 27.96
C SER A 9 14.90 10.49 29.37
N THR A 10 13.70 11.03 29.61
CA THR A 10 13.24 11.47 30.93
C THR A 10 12.58 10.35 31.76
N GLY A 11 12.53 9.12 31.25
CA GLY A 11 11.96 7.96 31.93
C GLY A 11 10.47 7.73 31.67
N MET A 12 9.87 8.45 30.71
CA MET A 12 8.50 8.19 30.26
C MET A 12 8.46 6.90 29.44
N GLN A 13 7.39 6.12 29.60
CA GLN A 13 7.19 4.92 28.80
C GLN A 13 7.12 5.25 27.29
N LEU A 14 7.77 4.42 26.48
CA LEU A 14 7.82 4.55 25.04
C LEU A 14 6.41 4.46 24.44
N ASN A 15 5.57 3.55 24.93
CA ASN A 15 4.19 3.41 24.44
C ASN A 15 3.37 4.70 24.62
N PHE A 16 3.54 5.39 25.75
CA PHE A 16 2.79 6.60 26.07
C PHE A 16 3.26 7.79 25.21
N SER A 17 4.58 7.88 25.03
CA SER A 17 5.22 8.87 24.18
C SER A 17 4.80 8.71 22.71
N MET A 18 4.76 7.47 22.20
CA MET A 18 4.30 7.14 20.84
C MET A 18 2.82 7.48 20.65
N ARG A 19 1.96 7.13 21.62
CA ARG A 19 0.52 7.42 21.59
C ARG A 19 0.25 8.93 21.51
N THR A 20 1.00 9.72 22.28
CA THR A 20 0.85 11.18 22.36
C THR A 20 1.23 11.89 21.05
N THR A 21 2.13 11.30 20.26
CA THR A 21 2.51 11.87 18.95
C THR A 21 1.52 11.61 17.81
N GLY A 22 0.63 10.61 17.93
CA GLY A 22 -0.38 10.30 16.91
C GLY A 22 0.15 9.89 15.53
N THR A 23 1.47 9.77 15.36
CA THR A 23 2.13 9.40 14.09
C THR A 23 2.28 7.89 13.95
N PHE A 24 2.22 7.17 15.08
CA PHE A 24 2.41 5.73 15.12
C PHE A 24 1.07 5.00 15.02
N PRO A 25 0.99 3.94 14.20
CA PRO A 25 -0.20 3.11 14.15
C PRO A 25 -0.57 2.49 15.50
N THR A 26 -1.85 2.23 15.71
CA THR A 26 -2.35 1.65 16.96
C THR A 26 -1.70 0.31 17.29
N MET A 27 -1.45 -0.54 16.28
CA MET A 27 -0.77 -1.82 16.47
C MET A 27 0.66 -1.63 16.99
N ALA A 28 1.43 -0.71 16.38
CA ALA A 28 2.79 -0.42 16.81
C ALA A 28 2.83 0.06 18.28
N VAL A 29 1.89 0.92 18.67
CA VAL A 29 1.77 1.41 20.06
C VAL A 29 1.41 0.27 21.04
N GLN A 30 0.51 -0.64 20.64
CA GLN A 30 0.11 -1.78 21.47
C GLN A 30 1.23 -2.81 21.65
N MET A 31 1.90 -3.19 20.56
CA MET A 31 3.03 -4.12 20.60
C MET A 31 4.20 -3.54 21.40
N THR A 32 4.43 -2.23 21.29
CA THR A 32 5.38 -1.51 22.14
C THR A 32 5.00 -1.63 23.62
N ALA A 33 3.72 -1.41 23.98
CA ALA A 33 3.28 -1.55 25.37
C ALA A 33 3.49 -2.97 25.93
N ILE A 34 3.16 -4.01 25.14
CA ILE A 34 3.36 -5.41 25.51
C ILE A 34 4.86 -5.70 25.68
N GLY A 35 5.70 -5.21 24.77
CA GLY A 35 7.16 -5.39 24.81
C GLY A 35 7.82 -4.66 25.98
N GLU A 36 7.28 -3.49 26.37
CA GLU A 36 7.76 -2.72 27.51
C GLU A 36 7.40 -3.39 28.85
N GLU A 37 6.23 -4.01 28.97
CA GLU A 37 5.78 -4.74 30.16
C GLU A 37 6.45 -6.11 30.30
N SER A 38 6.68 -6.81 29.18
CA SER A 38 7.30 -8.15 29.16
C SER A 38 8.83 -8.11 29.09
N GLY A 39 9.43 -6.93 28.88
CA GLY A 39 10.87 -6.79 28.62
C GLY A 39 11.32 -7.30 27.24
N ALA A 40 10.37 -7.67 26.36
CA ALA A 40 10.62 -8.19 25.01
C ALA A 40 10.42 -7.11 23.92
N LEU A 41 10.81 -5.86 24.20
CA LEU A 41 10.56 -4.73 23.31
C LEU A 41 11.16 -4.92 21.91
N ASP A 42 12.37 -5.45 21.82
CA ASP A 42 13.06 -5.72 20.56
C ASP A 42 12.27 -6.73 19.70
N GLU A 43 11.83 -7.83 20.30
CA GLU A 43 11.02 -8.85 19.62
C GLU A 43 9.67 -8.28 19.14
N MET A 44 8.99 -7.51 19.99
CA MET A 44 7.69 -6.94 19.64
C MET A 44 7.78 -5.89 18.53
N LEU A 45 8.80 -5.03 18.57
CA LEU A 45 9.05 -4.06 17.50
C LEU A 45 9.48 -4.74 16.20
N GLY A 46 10.26 -5.83 16.28
CA GLY A 46 10.57 -6.67 15.12
C GLY A 46 9.33 -7.23 14.45
N LYS A 47 8.36 -7.76 15.22
CA LYS A 47 7.07 -8.22 14.69
C LYS A 47 6.27 -7.11 14.01
N VAL A 48 6.29 -5.90 14.57
CA VAL A 48 5.64 -4.73 13.95
C VAL A 48 6.29 -4.39 12.62
N ALA A 49 7.63 -4.43 12.54
CA ALA A 49 8.35 -4.17 11.31
C ALA A 49 8.00 -5.19 10.23
N THR A 50 8.09 -6.49 10.52
CA THR A 50 7.73 -7.55 9.58
C THR A 50 6.27 -7.44 9.12
N PHE A 51 5.33 -7.16 10.03
CA PHE A 51 3.94 -6.98 9.65
C PHE A 51 3.74 -5.85 8.64
N TYR A 52 4.38 -4.70 8.85
CA TYR A 52 4.26 -3.57 7.94
C TYR A 52 5.03 -3.76 6.63
N GLU A 53 6.16 -4.48 6.65
CA GLU A 53 6.84 -4.92 5.43
C GLU A 53 5.92 -5.81 4.59
N ASP A 54 5.34 -6.85 5.21
CA ASP A 54 4.40 -7.76 4.54
C ASP A 54 3.17 -7.01 3.99
N GLU A 55 2.63 -6.04 4.73
CA GLU A 55 1.49 -5.24 4.27
C GLU A 55 1.83 -4.35 3.07
N VAL A 56 3.04 -3.78 3.04
CA VAL A 56 3.55 -3.00 1.90
C VAL A 56 3.78 -3.91 0.70
N ASP A 57 4.43 -5.06 0.88
CA ASP A 57 4.68 -6.03 -0.20
C ASP A 57 3.37 -6.53 -0.81
N ASN A 58 2.39 -6.90 0.01
CA ASN A 58 1.06 -7.31 -0.45
C ASN A 58 0.35 -6.20 -1.24
N MET A 59 0.51 -4.95 -0.82
CA MET A 59 -0.06 -3.81 -1.55
C MET A 59 0.64 -3.60 -2.89
N VAL A 60 1.96 -3.74 -2.96
CA VAL A 60 2.74 -3.64 -4.20
C VAL A 60 2.38 -4.76 -5.17
N ASP A 61 2.25 -5.99 -4.69
CA ASP A 61 1.82 -7.13 -5.49
C ASP A 61 0.39 -6.94 -6.01
N GLY A 62 -0.51 -6.46 -5.16
CA GLY A 62 -1.87 -6.11 -5.55
C GLY A 62 -1.90 -5.07 -6.67
N LEU A 63 -1.14 -3.99 -6.54
CA LEU A 63 -1.02 -2.96 -7.58
C LEU A 63 -0.45 -3.54 -8.89
N THR A 64 0.57 -4.39 -8.79
CA THR A 64 1.19 -5.04 -9.95
C THR A 64 0.20 -5.96 -10.67
N SER A 65 -0.61 -6.73 -9.92
CA SER A 65 -1.63 -7.62 -10.49
C SER A 65 -2.72 -6.86 -11.24
N LEU A 66 -3.04 -5.64 -10.82
CA LEU A 66 -4.02 -4.77 -11.48
C LEU A 66 -3.46 -4.08 -12.74
N MET A 67 -2.14 -4.00 -12.89
CA MET A 67 -1.54 -3.42 -14.11
C MET A 67 -1.82 -4.26 -15.35
N GLU A 68 -1.78 -5.59 -15.25
CA GLU A 68 -2.03 -6.49 -16.39
C GLU A 68 -3.43 -6.29 -17.02
N PRO A 69 -4.55 -6.34 -16.27
CA PRO A 69 -5.88 -6.11 -16.86
C PRO A 69 -6.05 -4.69 -17.40
N MET A 70 -5.40 -3.69 -16.79
CA MET A 70 -5.42 -2.32 -17.32
C MET A 70 -4.72 -2.22 -18.68
N ILE A 71 -3.56 -2.84 -18.84
CA ILE A 71 -2.84 -2.90 -20.13
C ILE A 71 -3.69 -3.63 -21.17
N MET A 72 -4.30 -4.76 -20.81
CA MET A 72 -5.18 -5.53 -21.69
C MET A 72 -6.41 -4.73 -22.13
N ALA A 73 -7.02 -3.95 -21.24
CA ALA A 73 -8.15 -3.08 -21.57
C ALA A 73 -7.74 -1.99 -22.58
N VAL A 74 -6.59 -1.33 -22.36
CA VAL A 74 -6.06 -0.31 -23.29
C VAL A 74 -5.77 -0.92 -24.66
N LEU A 75 -5.08 -2.08 -24.70
CA LEU A 75 -4.80 -2.79 -25.95
C LEU A 75 -6.09 -3.20 -26.67
N GLY A 76 -7.09 -3.69 -25.94
CA GLY A 76 -8.39 -4.06 -26.49
C GLY A 76 -9.10 -2.87 -27.15
N VAL A 77 -9.09 -1.70 -26.50
CA VAL A 77 -9.66 -0.47 -27.06
C VAL A 77 -8.89 -0.01 -28.30
N LEU A 78 -7.56 -0.05 -28.27
CA LEU A 78 -6.73 0.33 -29.42
C LEU A 78 -6.97 -0.58 -30.63
N VAL A 79 -6.92 -1.90 -30.43
CA VAL A 79 -7.13 -2.87 -31.52
C VAL A 79 -8.58 -2.80 -32.02
N GLY A 80 -9.56 -2.71 -31.12
CA GLY A 80 -10.97 -2.56 -31.49
C GLY A 80 -11.23 -1.29 -32.29
N GLY A 81 -10.64 -0.16 -31.88
CA GLY A 81 -10.71 1.10 -32.61
C GLY A 81 -10.09 1.01 -34.01
N LEU A 82 -8.96 0.31 -34.13
CA LEU A 82 -8.28 0.09 -35.41
C LEU A 82 -9.14 -0.74 -36.39
N ILE A 83 -9.77 -1.81 -35.90
CA ILE A 83 -10.68 -2.64 -36.69
C ILE A 83 -11.85 -1.79 -37.19
N ILE A 84 -12.53 -1.06 -36.30
CA ILE A 84 -13.65 -0.19 -36.69
C ILE A 84 -13.19 0.82 -37.74
N ALA A 85 -12.05 1.48 -37.54
CA ALA A 85 -11.52 2.47 -38.47
C ALA A 85 -11.22 1.89 -39.87
N MET A 86 -10.75 0.64 -39.96
CA MET A 86 -10.49 0.00 -41.26
C MET A 86 -11.75 -0.51 -41.96
N TYR A 87 -12.71 -1.07 -41.22
CA TYR A 87 -13.89 -1.72 -41.81
C TYR A 87 -15.08 -0.77 -42.03
N LEU A 88 -15.24 0.28 -41.21
CA LEU A 88 -16.32 1.26 -41.36
C LEU A 88 -16.35 1.90 -42.77
N PRO A 89 -15.22 2.32 -43.38
CA PRO A 89 -15.23 2.88 -44.74
C PRO A 89 -15.65 1.87 -45.81
N ILE A 90 -15.30 0.60 -45.62
CA ILE A 90 -15.70 -0.48 -46.54
C ILE A 90 -17.23 -0.65 -46.52
N PHE A 91 -17.84 -0.62 -45.34
CA PHE A 91 -19.30 -0.65 -45.19
C PHE A 91 -19.99 0.56 -45.83
N GLN A 92 -19.42 1.75 -45.67
CA GLN A 92 -19.96 2.96 -46.30
C GLN A 92 -19.87 2.91 -47.83
N LEU A 93 -18.80 2.36 -48.39
CA LEU A 93 -18.67 2.17 -49.85
C LEU A 93 -19.65 1.10 -50.39
N GLY A 94 -19.98 0.08 -49.59
CA GLY A 94 -20.96 -0.94 -49.95
C GLY A 94 -22.40 -0.44 -49.93
N SER A 95 -22.71 0.62 -49.19
CA SER A 95 -24.07 1.19 -49.10
C SER A 95 -24.41 2.22 -50.18
N VAL A 96 -23.43 2.60 -51.02
CA VAL A 96 -23.61 3.58 -52.12
C VAL A 96 -23.90 2.92 -53.48
N VAL A 97 -24.07 1.59 -53.51
CA VAL A 97 -24.41 0.80 -54.70
C VAL A 97 -25.81 0.22 -54.58
#